data_AF-E5AKA9-F1
#
_entry.id   AF-E5AKA9-F1
#
_cell.length_a   1.000
_cell.length_b   1.000
_cell.length_c   1.000
_cell.angle_alpha   90.00
_cell.angle_beta   90.00
_cell.angle_gamma   90.00
#
_symmetry.space_group_name_H-M   'P 1'
#
loop_
_entity.id
_entity.type
_entity.pdbx_description
1 polymer ?
#
loop_
_entity_poly.entity_id
_entity_poly.type
_entity_poly.pdbx_seq_one_letter_code
_entity_poly.pdbx_strand_id
1 'polypeptide(L)'
;PASDFYHKYPVDLELAEEYGVNGIRISIAWSRIFPTGYGEVNEKGVEFYHKLFAECHKRHVEPFVTLHHFDTPEALHSNGDFLNRENIEHFVDYASICFEEFPEVNYWTTFNEIGPIGDGQYLVGKFPPGIQYDLAKVFQSHHNMMVSHARAVKLYKDKGYKGEIGVVHALPTKYPYDPENPADVRAAELED
;
A
#
# COMPACT_ATOMS: atom_id res chain seq x y z
N PRO A 1 -12.12 -14.77 8.12
CA PRO A 1 -13.17 -13.80 8.52
C PRO A 1 -12.53 -12.40 8.58
N ALA A 2 -13.27 -11.34 8.26
CA ALA A 2 -12.85 -9.95 8.41
C ALA A 2 -13.70 -9.25 9.50
N SER A 3 -13.46 -7.97 9.76
CA SER A 3 -14.12 -7.22 10.85
C SER A 3 -15.37 -6.43 10.44
N ASP A 4 -15.90 -6.64 9.23
CA ASP A 4 -17.06 -5.91 8.68
C ASP A 4 -16.94 -4.37 8.68
N PHE A 5 -15.69 -3.87 8.58
CA PHE A 5 -15.37 -2.42 8.60
C PHE A 5 -16.15 -1.62 7.55
N TYR A 6 -16.56 -2.25 6.45
CA TYR A 6 -17.39 -1.64 5.40
C TYR A 6 -18.72 -1.08 5.92
N HIS A 7 -19.29 -1.70 6.97
CA HIS A 7 -20.52 -1.23 7.62
C HIS A 7 -20.28 -0.68 9.02
N LYS A 8 -19.17 -1.08 9.67
CA LYS A 8 -18.88 -0.80 11.08
C LYS A 8 -18.00 0.42 11.33
N TYR A 9 -17.41 1.02 10.30
CA TYR A 9 -16.55 2.20 10.46
C TYR A 9 -17.15 3.33 11.32
N PRO A 10 -18.47 3.61 11.37
CA PRO A 10 -18.99 4.63 12.28
C PRO A 10 -18.84 4.27 13.76
N VAL A 11 -18.96 2.98 14.10
CA VAL A 11 -18.75 2.46 15.46
C VAL A 11 -17.27 2.43 15.79
N ASP A 12 -16.44 1.95 14.86
CA ASP A 12 -14.99 1.87 15.08
C ASP A 12 -14.36 3.26 15.28
N LEU A 13 -14.82 4.27 14.53
CA LEU A 13 -14.35 5.65 14.64
C LEU A 13 -14.91 6.39 15.86
N GLU A 14 -16.14 6.08 16.27
CA GLU A 14 -16.68 6.55 17.55
C GLU A 14 -15.85 6.05 18.73
N LEU A 15 -15.54 4.74 18.75
CA LEU A 15 -14.66 4.18 19.77
C LEU A 15 -13.25 4.75 19.69
N ALA A 16 -12.71 4.96 18.49
CA ALA A 16 -11.40 5.60 18.33
C ALA A 16 -11.36 6.98 19.01
N GLU A 17 -12.38 7.81 18.77
CA GLU A 17 -12.53 9.13 19.39
C GLU A 17 -12.67 9.03 20.92
N GLU A 18 -13.54 8.15 21.43
CA GLU A 18 -13.77 7.95 22.87
C GLU A 18 -12.48 7.60 23.63
N TYR A 19 -11.57 6.86 23.00
CA TYR A 19 -10.30 6.44 23.60
C TYR A 19 -9.11 7.32 23.20
N GLY A 20 -9.36 8.48 22.57
CA GLY A 20 -8.35 9.49 22.28
C GLY A 20 -7.40 9.16 21.12
N VAL A 21 -7.78 8.23 20.24
CA VAL A 21 -7.07 8.00 18.98
C VAL A 21 -7.36 9.19 18.05
N ASN A 22 -6.32 9.85 17.58
CA ASN A 22 -6.41 11.06 16.76
C ASN A 22 -5.97 10.86 15.30
N GLY A 23 -5.54 9.65 14.94
CA GLY A 23 -5.12 9.31 13.59
C GLY A 23 -5.35 7.83 13.30
N ILE A 24 -5.71 7.52 12.06
CA ILE A 24 -5.99 6.16 11.61
C ILE A 24 -5.32 5.89 10.28
N ARG A 25 -4.70 4.72 10.14
CA ARG A 25 -4.27 4.22 8.83
C ARG A 25 -5.39 3.45 8.17
N ILE A 26 -5.75 3.83 6.96
CA ILE A 26 -6.78 3.18 6.12
C ILE A 26 -6.14 2.87 4.77
N SER A 27 -6.54 1.77 4.12
CA SER A 27 -6.19 1.53 2.73
C SER A 27 -7.41 1.63 1.82
N ILE A 28 -7.22 2.24 0.65
CA ILE A 28 -8.17 2.14 -0.45
C ILE A 28 -7.93 0.80 -1.15
N ALA A 29 -8.97 -0.02 -1.25
CA ALA A 29 -8.90 -1.26 -1.99
C ALA A 29 -8.96 -0.91 -3.48
N TRP A 30 -7.84 -1.07 -4.20
CA TRP A 30 -7.74 -0.72 -5.60
C TRP A 30 -8.85 -1.39 -6.43
N SER A 31 -9.09 -2.68 -6.18
CA SER A 31 -10.17 -3.47 -6.82
C SER A 31 -11.58 -2.94 -6.54
N ARG A 32 -11.78 -2.09 -5.54
CA ARG A 32 -13.07 -1.47 -5.24
C ARG A 32 -13.28 -0.18 -6.04
N ILE A 33 -12.21 0.52 -6.41
CA ILE A 33 -12.26 1.69 -7.32
C ILE A 33 -12.29 1.22 -8.77
N PHE A 34 -11.38 0.30 -9.14
CA PHE A 34 -11.31 -0.33 -10.45
C PHE A 34 -11.41 -1.85 -10.31
N PRO A 35 -12.59 -2.45 -10.54
CA PRO A 35 -12.79 -3.91 -10.40
C PRO A 35 -11.80 -4.77 -11.19
N THR A 36 -11.37 -4.30 -12.36
CA THR A 36 -10.36 -4.94 -13.23
C THR A 36 -8.98 -4.29 -13.14
N GLY A 37 -8.80 -3.32 -12.23
CA GLY A 37 -7.57 -2.58 -11.98
C GLY A 37 -7.34 -1.32 -12.83
N TYR A 38 -8.03 -1.19 -13.96
CA TYR A 38 -8.10 0.02 -14.76
C TYR A 38 -9.44 0.06 -15.52
N GLY A 39 -9.72 1.18 -16.19
CA GLY A 39 -10.91 1.33 -17.03
C GLY A 39 -12.08 1.96 -16.27
N GLU A 40 -13.19 1.23 -16.16
CA GLU A 40 -14.41 1.76 -15.53
C GLU A 40 -14.26 1.91 -14.01
N VAL A 41 -14.58 3.11 -13.53
CA VAL A 41 -14.64 3.42 -12.09
C VAL A 41 -15.93 2.84 -11.51
N ASN A 42 -15.82 2.17 -10.38
CA ASN A 42 -16.97 1.77 -9.58
C ASN A 42 -17.38 2.89 -8.61
N GLU A 43 -18.39 3.68 -8.99
CA GLU A 43 -18.89 4.82 -8.21
C GLU A 43 -19.28 4.45 -6.77
N LYS A 44 -19.81 3.24 -6.54
CA LYS A 44 -20.15 2.79 -5.17
C LYS A 44 -18.91 2.62 -4.29
N GLY A 45 -17.78 2.26 -4.89
CA GLY A 45 -16.50 2.16 -4.20
C GLY A 45 -16.01 3.53 -3.77
N VAL A 46 -16.07 4.50 -4.69
CA VAL A 46 -15.72 5.91 -4.43
C VAL A 46 -16.61 6.50 -3.34
N GLU A 47 -17.93 6.31 -3.45
CA GLU A 47 -18.91 6.78 -2.46
C GLU A 47 -18.62 6.24 -1.05
N PHE A 48 -18.21 4.97 -0.94
CA PHE A 48 -17.83 4.39 0.35
C PHE A 48 -16.65 5.13 0.99
N TYR A 49 -15.59 5.42 0.23
CA TYR A 49 -14.40 6.08 0.78
C TYR A 49 -14.66 7.53 1.17
N HIS A 50 -15.45 8.28 0.40
CA HIS A 50 -15.90 9.61 0.82
C HIS A 50 -16.66 9.58 2.15
N LYS A 51 -17.59 8.63 2.32
CA LYS A 51 -18.33 8.48 3.60
C LYS A 51 -17.39 8.12 4.75
N LEU A 52 -16.44 7.23 4.51
CA LEU A 52 -15.45 6.83 5.50
C LEU A 52 -14.57 8.00 5.93
N PHE A 53 -14.01 8.76 5.00
CA PHE A 53 -13.15 9.91 5.29
C PHE A 53 -13.94 11.05 5.95
N ALA A 54 -15.19 11.28 5.53
CA ALA A 54 -16.07 12.23 6.21
C ALA A 54 -16.33 11.84 7.67
N GLU A 55 -16.56 10.55 7.96
CA GLU A 55 -16.74 10.09 9.35
C GLU A 55 -15.42 10.19 10.15
N CYS A 56 -14.26 9.95 9.53
CA CYS A 56 -12.95 10.15 10.18
C CYS A 56 -12.80 11.61 10.67
N HIS A 57 -13.04 12.58 9.78
CA HIS A 57 -12.96 14.01 10.11
C HIS A 57 -14.01 14.42 11.14
N LYS A 58 -15.24 13.91 11.04
CA LYS A 58 -16.31 14.15 12.02
C LYS A 58 -15.94 13.66 13.43
N ARG A 59 -15.15 12.59 13.53
CA ARG A 59 -14.68 11.97 14.78
C ARG A 59 -13.30 12.45 15.22
N HIS A 60 -12.77 13.50 14.59
CA HIS A 60 -11.45 14.07 14.89
C HIS A 60 -10.29 13.06 14.76
N VAL A 61 -10.43 12.08 13.87
CA VAL A 61 -9.43 11.07 13.56
C VAL A 61 -8.85 11.35 12.18
N GLU A 62 -7.60 11.83 12.08
CA GLU A 62 -6.98 12.14 10.79
C GLU A 62 -6.70 10.86 9.97
N PRO A 63 -7.22 10.74 8.75
CA PRO A 63 -6.97 9.57 7.91
C PRO A 63 -5.61 9.64 7.20
N PHE A 64 -4.75 8.64 7.45
CA PHE A 64 -3.53 8.37 6.71
C PHE A 64 -3.80 7.25 5.69
N VAL A 65 -3.93 7.61 4.42
CA VAL A 65 -4.50 6.71 3.40
C VAL A 65 -3.41 6.05 2.56
N THR A 66 -3.40 4.72 2.58
CA THR A 66 -2.53 3.88 1.75
C THR A 66 -3.23 3.44 0.47
N LEU A 67 -2.59 3.63 -0.70
CA LEU A 67 -3.17 3.27 -1.99
C LEU A 67 -3.13 1.77 -2.29
N HIS A 68 -2.10 1.05 -1.83
CA HIS A 68 -1.94 -0.39 -2.05
C HIS A 68 -1.49 -1.10 -0.78
N HIS A 69 -2.25 -2.14 -0.39
CA HIS A 69 -1.98 -2.94 0.79
C HIS A 69 -2.19 -4.43 0.50
N PHE A 70 -1.31 -4.97 -0.34
CA PHE A 70 -1.22 -6.40 -0.70
C PHE A 70 -2.41 -6.93 -1.50
N ASP A 71 -3.15 -6.05 -2.18
CA ASP A 71 -4.46 -6.34 -2.77
C ASP A 71 -4.58 -5.86 -4.22
N THR A 72 -3.51 -6.05 -5.01
CA THR A 72 -3.55 -5.83 -6.47
C THR A 72 -4.79 -6.51 -7.07
N PRO A 73 -5.61 -5.82 -7.89
CA PRO A 73 -6.74 -6.44 -8.58
C PRO A 73 -6.32 -7.71 -9.31
N GLU A 74 -7.09 -8.78 -9.18
CA GLU A 74 -6.68 -10.13 -9.59
C GLU A 74 -6.28 -10.18 -11.08
N ALA A 75 -7.00 -9.47 -11.96
CA ALA A 75 -6.68 -9.40 -13.38
C ALA A 75 -5.25 -8.88 -13.65
N LEU A 76 -4.75 -7.98 -12.80
CA LEU A 76 -3.39 -7.45 -12.88
C LEU A 76 -2.38 -8.35 -12.17
N HIS A 77 -2.74 -8.87 -10.99
CA HIS A 77 -1.89 -9.75 -10.19
C HIS A 77 -1.55 -11.04 -10.96
N SER A 78 -2.56 -11.71 -11.51
CA SER A 78 -2.43 -12.91 -12.34
C SER A 78 -1.65 -12.64 -13.63
N ASN A 79 -1.62 -11.39 -14.10
CA ASN A 79 -0.81 -10.94 -15.25
C ASN A 79 0.59 -10.46 -14.84
N GLY A 80 1.18 -11.08 -13.81
CA GLY A 80 2.56 -10.85 -13.39
C GLY A 80 2.74 -9.77 -12.33
N ASP A 81 1.66 -9.22 -11.75
CA ASP A 81 1.70 -8.22 -10.68
C ASP A 81 2.68 -7.08 -11.03
N PHE A 82 3.46 -6.55 -10.08
CA PHE A 82 4.43 -5.49 -10.38
C PHE A 82 5.70 -5.97 -11.10
N LEU A 83 5.84 -7.27 -11.42
CA LEU A 83 6.89 -7.72 -12.34
C LEU A 83 6.56 -7.31 -13.78
N ASN A 84 5.27 -7.24 -14.13
CA ASN A 84 4.83 -6.67 -15.39
C ASN A 84 4.86 -5.14 -15.31
N ARG A 85 5.63 -4.50 -16.21
CA ARG A 85 5.78 -3.04 -16.26
C ARG A 85 4.51 -2.31 -16.69
N GLU A 86 3.60 -2.95 -17.40
CA GLU A 86 2.30 -2.35 -17.74
C GLU A 86 1.50 -2.02 -16.48
N ASN A 87 1.58 -2.86 -15.45
CA ASN A 87 0.89 -2.66 -14.17
C ASN A 87 1.45 -1.47 -13.37
N ILE A 88 2.67 -1.00 -13.68
CA ILE A 88 3.19 0.26 -13.13
C ILE A 88 2.35 1.44 -13.63
N GLU A 89 1.99 1.46 -14.92
CA GLU A 89 1.15 2.51 -15.50
C GLU A 89 -0.24 2.48 -14.84
N HIS A 90 -0.85 1.31 -14.74
CA HIS A 90 -2.17 1.17 -14.10
C HIS A 90 -2.17 1.64 -12.65
N PHE A 91 -1.10 1.38 -11.88
CA PHE A 91 -0.97 1.91 -10.53
C PHE A 91 -0.86 3.43 -10.51
N VAL A 92 -0.06 4.03 -11.41
CA VAL A 92 0.11 5.49 -11.47
C VAL A 92 -1.19 6.18 -11.87
N ASP A 93 -1.95 5.61 -12.80
CA ASP A 93 -3.26 6.13 -13.20
C ASP A 93 -4.28 6.03 -12.05
N TYR A 94 -4.35 4.87 -11.38
CA TYR A 94 -5.16 4.69 -10.18
C TYR A 94 -4.80 5.70 -9.09
N ALA A 95 -3.51 5.88 -8.80
CA ALA A 95 -3.04 6.86 -7.83
C ALA A 95 -3.45 8.29 -8.21
N SER A 96 -3.28 8.68 -9.48
CA SER A 96 -3.70 10.00 -9.97
C SER A 96 -5.19 10.24 -9.76
N ILE A 97 -6.03 9.22 -10.01
CA ILE A 97 -7.48 9.33 -9.86
C ILE A 97 -7.83 9.47 -8.38
N CYS A 98 -7.23 8.69 -7.48
CA CYS A 98 -7.48 8.85 -6.06
C CYS A 98 -7.03 10.22 -5.51
N PHE A 99 -5.89 10.75 -5.97
CA PHE A 99 -5.44 12.08 -5.54
C PHE A 99 -6.37 13.20 -5.99
N GLU A 100 -7.00 13.05 -7.15
CA GLU A 100 -7.96 14.02 -7.68
C GLU A 100 -9.35 13.87 -7.03
N GLU A 101 -9.79 12.63 -6.84
CA GLU A 101 -11.13 12.30 -6.33
C GLU A 101 -11.28 12.59 -4.84
N PHE A 102 -10.25 12.37 -4.02
CA PHE A 102 -10.34 12.46 -2.56
C PHE A 102 -9.56 13.66 -1.98
N PRO A 103 -10.01 14.92 -2.21
CA PRO A 103 -9.32 16.11 -1.73
C PRO A 103 -9.37 16.26 -0.20
N GLU A 104 -10.24 15.52 0.50
CA GLU A 104 -10.28 15.49 1.97
C GLU A 104 -9.11 14.75 2.64
N VAL A 105 -8.25 14.07 1.87
CA VAL A 105 -7.12 13.31 2.42
C VAL A 105 -5.84 14.15 2.40
N ASN A 106 -5.30 14.44 3.58
CA ASN A 106 -4.07 15.22 3.73
C ASN A 106 -2.79 14.36 3.71
N TYR A 107 -2.87 13.09 4.10
CA TYR A 107 -1.71 12.22 4.25
C TYR A 107 -1.85 10.95 3.40
N TRP A 108 -1.03 10.87 2.36
CA TRP A 108 -1.01 9.77 1.42
C TRP A 108 0.21 8.88 1.64
N THR A 109 0.02 7.57 1.46
CA THR A 109 1.12 6.62 1.29
C THR A 109 0.85 5.75 0.07
N THR A 110 1.87 5.46 -0.73
CA THR A 110 1.67 4.68 -1.96
C THR A 110 1.50 3.20 -1.67
N PHE A 111 2.52 2.57 -1.09
CA PHE A 111 2.56 1.14 -0.80
C PHE A 111 2.77 0.95 0.70
N ASN A 112 2.09 -0.05 1.24
CA ASN A 112 2.49 -0.70 2.47
C ASN A 112 3.52 -1.78 2.16
N GLU A 113 4.69 -1.74 2.81
CA GLU A 113 5.58 -2.88 2.99
C GLU A 113 5.97 -3.65 1.69
N ILE A 114 6.63 -2.95 0.75
CA ILE A 114 7.16 -3.55 -0.49
C ILE A 114 8.08 -4.75 -0.23
N GLY A 115 8.92 -4.67 0.82
CA GLY A 115 9.80 -5.76 1.25
C GLY A 115 9.03 -7.07 1.48
N PRO A 116 8.09 -7.09 2.43
CA PRO A 116 7.18 -8.21 2.69
C PRO A 116 6.35 -8.71 1.50
N ILE A 117 5.99 -7.87 0.53
CA ILE A 117 5.35 -8.33 -0.72
C ILE A 117 6.32 -9.25 -1.48
N GLY A 118 7.53 -8.77 -1.78
CA GLY A 118 8.52 -9.56 -2.50
C GLY A 118 8.89 -10.85 -1.75
N ASP A 119 9.10 -10.75 -0.44
CA ASP A 119 9.37 -11.89 0.46
C ASP A 119 8.26 -12.95 0.38
N GLY A 120 7.02 -12.54 0.65
CA GLY A 120 5.89 -13.45 0.73
C GLY A 120 5.53 -14.08 -0.62
N GLN A 121 5.65 -13.33 -1.72
CA GLN A 121 5.26 -13.77 -3.05
C GLN A 121 6.32 -14.63 -3.76
N TYR A 122 7.61 -14.34 -3.54
CA TYR A 122 8.71 -14.89 -4.37
C TYR A 122 9.85 -15.55 -3.60
N LEU A 123 10.01 -15.28 -2.29
CA LEU A 123 11.04 -15.90 -1.46
C LEU A 123 10.48 -17.05 -0.62
N VAL A 124 9.53 -16.74 0.25
CA VAL A 124 8.89 -17.69 1.17
C VAL A 124 7.73 -18.42 0.49
N GLY A 125 7.04 -17.77 -0.45
CA GLY A 125 5.91 -18.36 -1.20
C GLY A 125 4.66 -18.58 -0.37
N LYS A 126 4.45 -17.79 0.69
CA LYS A 126 3.24 -17.83 1.54
C LYS A 126 2.10 -16.96 0.99
N PHE A 127 2.40 -16.00 0.12
CA PHE A 127 1.42 -15.17 -0.58
C PHE A 127 1.37 -15.56 -2.07
N PRO A 128 0.21 -15.46 -2.74
CA PRO A 128 0.12 -15.68 -4.18
C PRO A 128 1.14 -14.84 -4.94
N PRO A 129 1.83 -15.38 -5.97
CA PRO A 129 1.62 -16.67 -6.62
C PRO A 129 2.26 -17.88 -5.91
N GLY A 130 2.90 -17.70 -4.75
CA GLY A 130 3.47 -18.78 -3.96
C GLY A 130 4.81 -19.31 -4.49
N ILE A 131 5.58 -18.46 -5.18
CA ILE A 131 6.92 -18.81 -5.70
C ILE A 131 7.91 -18.81 -4.53
N GLN A 132 8.83 -19.77 -4.53
CA GLN A 132 9.84 -19.92 -3.48
C GLN A 132 11.25 -19.72 -4.03
N TYR A 133 12.11 -19.14 -3.20
CA TYR A 133 13.56 -18.99 -3.41
C TYR A 133 13.98 -18.22 -4.68
N ASP A 134 13.10 -17.39 -5.25
CA ASP A 134 13.39 -16.59 -6.44
C ASP A 134 13.81 -15.17 -6.07
N LEU A 135 15.05 -15.03 -5.60
CA LEU A 135 15.63 -13.73 -5.24
C LEU A 135 15.65 -12.74 -6.41
N ALA A 136 15.72 -13.21 -7.66
CA ALA A 136 15.66 -12.33 -8.82
C ALA A 136 14.29 -11.64 -8.92
N LYS A 137 13.19 -12.38 -8.73
CA LYS A 137 11.84 -11.79 -8.68
C LYS A 137 11.62 -10.93 -7.44
N VAL A 138 12.20 -11.28 -6.29
CA VAL A 138 12.19 -10.44 -5.08
C VAL A 138 12.73 -9.05 -5.42
N PHE A 139 13.98 -8.97 -5.90
CA PHE A 139 14.61 -7.69 -6.22
C PHE A 139 13.92 -6.95 -7.38
N GLN A 140 13.45 -7.67 -8.40
CA GLN A 140 12.75 -7.06 -9.52
C GLN A 140 11.40 -6.44 -9.09
N SER A 141 10.67 -7.11 -8.20
CA SER A 141 9.43 -6.60 -7.60
C SER A 141 9.72 -5.37 -6.74
N HIS A 142 10.70 -5.44 -5.84
CA HIS A 142 11.11 -4.29 -5.02
C HIS A 142 11.44 -3.07 -5.89
N HIS A 143 12.26 -3.27 -6.91
CA HIS A 143 12.64 -2.20 -7.84
C HIS A 143 11.42 -1.62 -8.57
N ASN A 144 10.58 -2.45 -9.18
CA ASN A 144 9.44 -1.98 -9.97
C ASN A 144 8.41 -1.26 -9.10
N MET A 145 8.11 -1.77 -7.90
CA MET A 145 7.19 -1.11 -6.96
C MET A 145 7.76 0.23 -6.48
N MET A 146 9.09 0.33 -6.26
CA MET A 146 9.72 1.61 -5.93
C MET A 146 9.72 2.60 -7.10
N VAL A 147 9.81 2.11 -8.35
CA VAL A 147 9.60 2.95 -9.55
C VAL A 147 8.16 3.47 -9.60
N SER A 148 7.17 2.61 -9.35
CA SER A 148 5.75 3.01 -9.24
C SER A 148 5.55 4.09 -8.18
N HIS A 149 6.15 3.91 -6.99
CA HIS A 149 6.14 4.90 -5.90
C HIS A 149 6.72 6.24 -6.34
N ALA A 150 7.95 6.24 -6.88
CA ALA A 150 8.63 7.46 -7.28
C ALA A 150 7.83 8.24 -8.33
N ARG A 151 7.20 7.54 -9.27
CA ARG A 151 6.33 8.15 -10.29
C ARG A 151 5.06 8.73 -9.71
N ALA A 152 4.38 8.01 -8.81
CA ALA A 152 3.18 8.52 -8.14
C ALA A 152 3.48 9.75 -7.26
N VAL A 153 4.59 9.74 -6.52
CA VAL A 153 5.06 10.90 -5.73
C VAL A 153 5.36 12.08 -6.63
N LYS A 154 6.10 11.86 -7.72
CA LYS A 154 6.38 12.91 -8.71
C LYS A 154 5.08 13.52 -9.26
N LEU A 155 4.14 12.67 -9.69
CA LEU A 155 2.84 13.10 -10.19
C LEU A 155 2.08 13.94 -9.15
N TYR A 156 2.04 13.48 -7.90
CA TYR A 156 1.37 14.19 -6.80
C TYR A 156 1.94 15.60 -6.62
N LYS A 157 3.28 15.73 -6.65
CA LYS A 157 3.96 17.02 -6.50
C LYS A 157 3.82 17.91 -7.73
N ASP A 158 3.96 17.36 -8.94
CA ASP A 158 3.87 18.12 -10.20
C ASP A 158 2.46 18.72 -10.39
N LYS A 159 1.39 18.00 -10.01
CA LYS A 159 0.01 18.51 -10.05
C LYS A 159 -0.31 19.51 -8.92
N GLY A 160 0.60 19.70 -7.96
CA GLY A 160 0.47 20.73 -6.92
C GLY A 160 -0.60 20.46 -5.87
N TYR A 161 -0.98 19.19 -5.68
CA TYR A 161 -1.91 18.79 -4.62
C TYR A 161 -1.40 19.22 -3.24
N LYS A 162 -2.35 19.48 -2.33
CA LYS A 162 -2.05 19.89 -0.95
C LYS A 162 -2.05 18.65 -0.06
N GLY A 163 -1.11 18.61 0.88
CA GLY A 163 -0.88 17.47 1.75
C GLY A 163 0.52 16.88 1.61
N GLU A 164 0.71 15.73 2.25
CA GLU A 164 1.95 14.99 2.32
C GLU A 164 1.78 13.62 1.68
N ILE A 165 2.85 13.14 1.04
CA ILE A 165 2.89 11.82 0.42
C ILE A 165 4.19 11.13 0.78
N GLY A 166 4.11 9.85 1.15
CA GLY A 166 5.26 9.03 1.54
C GLY A 166 5.11 7.56 1.19
N VAL A 167 5.94 6.73 1.83
CA VAL A 167 5.95 5.26 1.70
C VAL A 167 6.07 4.64 3.08
N VAL A 168 5.49 3.45 3.26
CA VAL A 168 5.59 2.69 4.51
C VAL A 168 6.49 1.47 4.25
N HIS A 169 7.64 1.43 4.92
CA HIS A 169 8.57 0.29 4.84
C HIS A 169 8.52 -0.55 6.13
N ALA A 170 8.58 -1.87 5.98
CA ALA A 170 8.94 -2.76 7.06
C ALA A 170 10.47 -2.83 7.12
N LEU A 171 11.04 -2.44 8.26
CA LEU A 171 12.49 -2.36 8.47
C LEU A 171 12.90 -3.21 9.68
N PRO A 172 12.80 -4.56 9.59
CA PRO A 172 13.24 -5.43 10.68
C PRO A 172 14.77 -5.37 10.79
N THR A 173 15.29 -4.85 11.89
CA THR A 173 16.74 -4.71 12.09
C THR A 173 17.44 -6.07 12.02
N LYS A 174 18.52 -6.16 11.24
CA LYS A 174 19.35 -7.36 11.12
C LYS A 174 20.62 -7.19 11.94
N TYR A 175 20.89 -8.17 12.80
CA TYR A 175 22.11 -8.21 13.61
C TYR A 175 22.88 -9.50 13.32
N PRO A 176 24.22 -9.46 13.32
CA PRO A 176 25.01 -10.69 13.31
C PRO A 176 24.73 -11.50 14.57
N TYR A 177 24.79 -12.83 14.45
CA TYR A 177 24.68 -13.71 15.60
C TYR A 177 25.87 -13.51 16.56
N ASP A 178 27.08 -13.59 16.03
CA ASP A 178 28.31 -13.19 16.71
C ASP A 178 28.91 -11.93 16.06
N PRO A 179 28.97 -10.78 16.76
CA PRO A 179 29.52 -9.54 16.21
C PRO A 179 31.03 -9.58 15.94
N GLU A 180 31.76 -10.53 16.54
CA GLU A 180 33.20 -10.68 16.33
C GLU A 180 33.53 -11.57 15.13
N ASN A 181 32.56 -12.35 14.65
CA ASN A 181 32.72 -13.21 13.48
C ASN A 181 32.42 -12.46 12.18
N PRO A 182 33.41 -12.21 11.30
CA PRO A 182 33.19 -11.47 10.05
C PRO A 182 32.18 -12.13 9.10
N ALA A 183 32.02 -13.45 9.18
CA ALA A 183 31.04 -14.16 8.37
C ALA A 183 29.60 -13.87 8.81
N ASP A 184 29.35 -13.75 10.12
CA ASP A 184 28.04 -13.41 10.67
C ASP A 184 27.69 -11.95 10.38
N VAL A 185 28.68 -11.05 10.48
CA VAL A 185 28.53 -9.64 10.06
C VAL A 185 28.13 -9.57 8.59
N ARG A 186 28.80 -10.34 7.72
CA ARG A 186 28.46 -10.38 6.29
C ARG A 186 27.09 -11.01 6.03
N ALA A 187 26.69 -12.02 6.79
CA ALA A 187 25.37 -12.64 6.68
C ALA A 187 24.26 -11.65 7.04
N ALA A 188 24.42 -10.89 8.11
CA ALA A 188 23.48 -9.82 8.49
C ALA A 188 23.44 -8.69 7.45
N GLU A 189 24.59 -8.28 6.90
CA GLU A 189 24.66 -7.24 5.86
C GLU A 189 23.94 -7.65 4.56
N LEU A 190 23.96 -8.93 4.19
CA LEU A 190 23.28 -9.43 2.99
C LEU A 190 21.76 -9.62 3.18
N GLU A 191 21.30 -9.69 4.43
CA GLU A 191 19.90 -9.87 4.81
C GLU A 191 19.18 -8.52 5.07
N ASP A 192 19.95 -7.43 5.23
CA ASP A 192 19.46 -6.05 5.38
C ASP A 192 19.13 -5.41 4.02
#